data_AF-A0A0S8KEP1-F1
#
_entry.id   AF-A0A0S8KEP1-F1
#
_cell.length_a   1.000
_cell.length_b   1.000
_cell.length_c   1.000
_cell.angle_alpha   90.00
_cell.angle_beta   90.00
_cell.angle_gamma   90.00
#
_symmetry.space_group_name_H-M   'P 1'
#
loop_
_entity.id
_entity.type
_entity.pdbx_description
1 polymer ?
#
loop_
_entity_poly.entity_id
_entity_poly.type
_entity_poly.pdbx_seq_one_letter_code
_entity_poly.pdbx_strand_id
1 'polypeptide(L)'
;MRSLAEQRRLVERIEAAGGKVFADTCLVVAPMEEMGFKAMATNSAKAAFYSPAHSGLKRRFGTTEQCIEAAITGRWPGSSDHLGA
;
A
#
# COMPACT_ATOMS: atom_id res chain seq x y z
N MET A 1 -6.35 -12.32 -13.38
CA MET A 1 -5.11 -11.54 -13.11
C MET A 1 -4.20 -12.22 -12.09
N ARG A 2 -4.68 -12.65 -10.92
CA ARG A 2 -3.86 -13.38 -9.92
C ARG A 2 -3.26 -14.70 -10.47
N SER A 3 -4.07 -15.52 -11.14
CA SER A 3 -3.60 -16.78 -11.77
C SER A 3 -2.40 -16.62 -12.70
N LEU A 4 -2.35 -15.55 -13.49
CA LEU A 4 -1.20 -15.26 -14.36
C LEU A 4 0.05 -14.85 -13.56
N ALA A 5 -0.12 -14.14 -12.45
CA ALA A 5 0.97 -13.79 -11.55
C ALA A 5 1.51 -15.02 -10.80
N GLU A 6 0.63 -15.96 -10.44
CA GLU A 6 0.99 -17.26 -9.85
C GLU A 6 1.77 -18.13 -10.85
N GLN A 7 1.30 -18.26 -12.09
CA GLN A 7 2.01 -18.98 -13.15
C GLN A 7 3.43 -18.43 -13.40
N ARG A 8 3.62 -17.12 -13.20
CA ARG A 8 4.93 -16.45 -13.29
C ARG A 8 5.70 -16.44 -11.96
N ARG A 9 5.19 -17.10 -10.93
CA ARG A 9 5.77 -17.17 -9.57
C ARG A 9 6.01 -15.80 -8.93
N LEU A 10 5.27 -14.77 -9.34
CA LEU A 10 5.39 -13.42 -8.80
C LEU A 10 4.80 -13.35 -7.39
N VAL A 11 3.66 -14.02 -7.17
CA VAL A 11 2.99 -14.09 -5.86
C VAL A 11 3.91 -14.75 -4.83
N GLU A 12 4.45 -15.93 -5.17
CA GLU A 12 5.39 -16.68 -4.33
C GLU A 12 6.61 -15.82 -3.94
N ARG A 13 7.20 -15.07 -4.88
CA ARG A 13 8.35 -14.20 -4.61
C ARG A 13 8.02 -13.07 -3.62
N ILE A 14 6.84 -12.47 -3.73
CA ILE A 14 6.40 -11.41 -2.82
C ILE A 14 6.16 -11.99 -1.42
N GLU A 15 5.50 -13.14 -1.34
CA GLU A 15 5.19 -13.80 -0.07
C GLU A 15 6.44 -14.34 0.63
N ALA A 16 7.40 -14.89 -0.12
CA ALA A 16 8.70 -15.30 0.42
C ALA A 16 9.54 -14.14 0.97
N ALA A 17 9.31 -12.91 0.47
CA ALA A 17 9.92 -11.69 1.01
C ALA A 17 9.17 -11.14 2.25
N GLY A 18 8.12 -11.84 2.73
CA GLY A 18 7.29 -11.42 3.86
C GLY A 18 6.09 -10.55 3.48
N GLY A 19 5.87 -10.29 2.18
CA GLY A 19 4.70 -9.59 1.68
C GLY A 19 3.42 -10.45 1.75
N LYS A 20 2.27 -9.80 1.57
CA LYS A 20 0.98 -10.50 1.42
C LYS A 20 0.31 -10.00 0.15
N VAL A 21 -0.21 -10.91 -0.67
CA VAL A 21 -0.88 -10.57 -1.93
C VAL A 21 -2.38 -10.81 -1.78
N PHE A 22 -3.14 -9.71 -1.82
CA PHE A 22 -4.61 -9.74 -1.80
C PHE A 22 -5.15 -9.49 -3.21
N ALA A 23 -6.25 -10.16 -3.56
CA ALA A 23 -6.96 -9.98 -4.82
C ALA A 23 -8.46 -9.82 -4.57
N ASP A 24 -9.21 -9.59 -5.65
CA ASP A 24 -10.68 -9.61 -5.69
C ASP A 24 -11.40 -8.46 -4.96
N THR A 25 -10.67 -7.59 -4.26
CA THR A 25 -11.21 -6.33 -3.70
C THR A 25 -10.23 -5.16 -3.85
N CYS A 26 -10.78 -3.95 -3.96
CA CYS A 26 -9.99 -2.74 -3.95
C CYS A 26 -9.69 -2.32 -2.51
N LEU A 27 -8.45 -1.89 -2.26
CA LEU A 27 -8.02 -1.42 -0.94
C LEU A 27 -8.83 -0.24 -0.39
N VAL A 28 -9.53 0.51 -1.26
CA VAL A 28 -10.41 1.61 -0.84
C VAL A 28 -11.64 1.10 -0.11
N VAL A 29 -12.17 -0.08 -0.49
CA VAL A 29 -13.42 -0.63 0.06
C VAL A 29 -13.18 -1.81 1.01
N ALA A 30 -11.94 -2.27 1.11
CA ALA A 30 -11.55 -3.26 2.12
C ALA A 30 -11.69 -2.64 3.53
N PRO A 31 -12.03 -3.45 4.55
CA PRO A 31 -12.21 -2.97 5.93
C PRO A 31 -10.86 -2.72 6.62
N MET A 32 -10.09 -1.74 6.10
CA MET A 32 -8.70 -1.51 6.49
C MET A 32 -8.54 -1.12 7.97
N GLU A 33 -9.50 -0.38 8.51
CA GLU A 33 -9.52 -0.01 9.94
C GLU A 33 -9.72 -1.21 10.85
N GLU A 34 -10.67 -2.10 10.52
CA GLU A 34 -10.94 -3.34 11.26
C GLU A 34 -9.74 -4.30 11.21
N MET A 35 -8.99 -4.27 10.11
CA MET A 35 -7.72 -4.98 9.96
C MET A 35 -6.57 -4.35 10.75
N GLY A 36 -6.81 -3.21 11.43
CA GLY A 36 -5.85 -2.54 12.31
C GLY A 36 -4.84 -1.63 11.59
N PHE A 37 -5.02 -1.36 10.30
CA PHE A 37 -4.13 -0.47 9.56
C PHE A 37 -4.42 1.00 9.87
N LYS A 38 -3.37 1.79 10.06
CA LYS A 38 -3.46 3.23 10.42
C LYS A 38 -2.93 4.16 9.33
N ALA A 39 -2.10 3.64 8.44
CA ALA A 39 -1.50 4.40 7.36
C ALA A 39 -1.22 3.52 6.14
N MET A 40 -1.14 4.13 4.97
CA MET A 40 -0.80 3.48 3.71
C MET A 40 0.14 4.33 2.85
N ALA A 41 0.99 3.65 2.10
CA ALA A 41 1.73 4.21 0.97
C ALA A 41 1.14 3.64 -0.33
N THR A 42 0.90 4.48 -1.33
CA THR A 42 0.32 4.03 -2.61
C THR A 42 0.81 4.85 -3.78
N ASN A 43 0.88 4.22 -4.95
CA ASN A 43 1.07 4.86 -6.24
C ASN A 43 -0.26 5.04 -7.01
N SER A 44 -1.39 4.75 -6.39
CA SER A 44 -2.72 4.94 -6.97
C SER A 44 -3.32 6.26 -6.50
N ALA A 45 -3.52 7.21 -7.43
CA ALA A 45 -4.17 8.49 -7.13
C ALA A 45 -5.59 8.28 -6.59
N LYS A 46 -6.33 7.29 -7.14
CA LYS A 46 -7.67 6.92 -6.67
C LYS A 46 -7.65 6.47 -5.22
N ALA A 47 -6.73 5.58 -4.85
CA ALA A 47 -6.63 5.10 -3.47
C ALA A 47 -6.19 6.22 -2.52
N ALA A 48 -5.23 7.05 -2.91
CA ALA A 48 -4.78 8.19 -2.11
C ALA A 48 -5.90 9.23 -1.87
N PHE A 49 -6.77 9.43 -2.86
CA PHE A 49 -7.88 10.36 -2.76
C PHE A 49 -9.01 9.86 -1.83
N TYR A 50 -9.43 8.60 -1.99
CA TYR A 50 -10.59 8.08 -1.25
C TYR A 50 -10.26 7.52 0.14
N SER A 51 -9.06 6.97 0.36
CA SER A 51 -8.71 6.29 1.61
C SER A 51 -8.90 7.11 2.90
N PRO A 52 -8.65 8.44 2.96
CA PRO A 52 -8.85 9.20 4.19
C PRO A 52 -10.32 9.34 4.55
N ALA A 53 -11.18 9.54 3.54
CA ALA A 53 -12.61 9.73 3.74
C ALA A 53 -13.37 8.40 3.94
N HIS A 54 -12.90 7.32 3.31
CA HIS A 54 -13.57 6.02 3.37
C HIS A 54 -13.09 5.14 4.54
N SER A 55 -11.81 5.20 4.88
CA SER A 55 -11.18 4.25 5.82
C SER A 55 -10.25 4.92 6.83
N GLY A 56 -10.33 6.25 7.00
CA GLY A 56 -9.57 6.98 8.01
C GLY A 56 -8.04 6.91 7.88
N LEU A 57 -7.51 6.28 6.82
CA LEU A 57 -6.10 5.98 6.68
C LEU A 57 -5.30 7.26 6.42
N LYS A 58 -4.21 7.46 7.17
CA LYS A 58 -3.16 8.38 6.75
C LYS A 58 -2.53 7.86 5.47
N ARG A 59 -2.21 8.73 4.53
CA ARG A 59 -1.73 8.33 3.20
C ARG A 59 -0.48 9.07 2.75
N ARG A 60 0.42 8.32 2.10
CA ARG A 60 1.51 8.82 1.28
C ARG A 60 1.27 8.40 -0.16
N PHE A 61 1.33 9.38 -1.07
CA PHE A 61 1.18 9.15 -2.50
C PHE A 61 2.51 9.44 -3.19
N GLY A 62 3.00 8.49 -3.98
CA GLY A 62 4.32 8.60 -4.62
C GLY A 62 4.55 7.48 -5.63
N THR A 63 5.79 7.31 -6.07
CA THR A 63 6.13 6.26 -7.04
C THR A 63 6.10 4.87 -6.42
N THR A 64 6.12 3.84 -7.26
CA THR A 64 6.22 2.44 -6.82
C THR A 64 7.50 2.21 -6.01
N GLU A 65 8.61 2.82 -6.44
CA GLU A 65 9.92 2.73 -5.79
C GLU A 65 9.86 3.32 -4.38
N GLN A 66 9.22 4.49 -4.21
CA GLN A 66 9.04 5.09 -2.89
C GLN A 66 8.17 4.22 -1.98
N CYS A 67 7.12 3.59 -2.52
CA CYS A 67 6.28 2.67 -1.76
C CYS A 67 7.06 1.41 -1.32
N ILE A 68 7.90 0.86 -2.20
CA ILE A 68 8.75 -0.30 -1.90
C ILE A 68 9.80 0.06 -0.86
N GLU A 69 10.46 1.21 -0.99
CA GLU A 69 11.44 1.68 0.00
C GLU A 69 10.79 1.89 1.37
N ALA A 70 9.59 2.47 1.42
CA ALA A 70 8.85 2.60 2.66
C ALA A 70 8.44 1.24 3.26
N ALA A 71 8.09 0.25 2.43
CA ALA A 71 7.78 -1.10 2.88
C ALA A 71 9.00 -1.82 3.47
N ILE A 72 10.20 -1.59 2.92
CA ILE A 72 11.45 -2.21 3.39
C ILE A 72 11.99 -1.50 4.64
N THR A 73 11.96 -0.16 4.68
CA THR A 73 12.62 0.64 5.72
C THR A 73 11.70 1.05 6.88
N GLY A 74 10.38 0.95 6.69
CA GLY A 74 9.37 1.48 7.60
C GLY A 74 9.28 3.02 7.63
N ARG A 75 9.97 3.73 6.73
CA ARG A 75 10.01 5.20 6.68
C ARG A 75 9.69 5.73 5.28
N TRP A 76 8.99 6.86 5.19
CA TRP A 76 8.70 7.46 3.89
C TRP A 76 9.93 8.18 3.32
N PRO A 77 10.40 7.83 2.11
CA PRO A 77 11.58 8.45 1.52
C PRO A 77 11.32 9.92 1.13
N GLY A 78 12.32 10.76 1.36
CA GLY A 78 12.24 12.20 1.07
C GLY A 78 11.49 13.04 2.10
N SER A 79 11.24 12.51 3.31
CA SER A 79 10.77 13.33 4.42
C SER A 79 11.92 14.14 5.04
N SER A 80 12.18 15.32 4.50
CA SER A 80 12.46 16.47 5.37
C SER A 80 11.14 16.84 6.05
N ASP A 81 11.12 16.85 7.37
CA ASP A 81 9.94 17.11 8.21
C ASP A 81 9.23 18.41 7.83
N HIS A 82 8.23 18.31 6.97
CA HIS A 82 7.20 19.33 6.82
C HIS A 82 5.86 18.69 7.17
N LEU A 83 5.63 18.60 8.48
CA LEU A 83 4.30 18.62 9.06
C LEU A 83 3.66 19.95 8.64
N GLY A 84 2.92 19.92 7.53
CA GLY A 84 1.93 20.92 7.21
C GLY A 84 0.74 20.75 8.16
N ALA A 85 0.31 21.89 8.71
CA ALA A 85 -0.81 22.11 9.61
C ALA A 85 -2.13 21.43 9.19
#